data_AF-A0AAX4IFG4-F1
#
_entry.id   AF-A0AAX4IFG4-F1
#
_cell.length_a   1.000
_cell.length_b   1.000
_cell.length_c   1.000
_cell.angle_alpha   90.00
_cell.angle_beta   90.00
_cell.angle_gamma   90.00
#
_symmetry.space_group_name_H-M   'P 1'
#
loop_
_entity.id
_entity.type
_entity.pdbx_description
1 polymer ?
#
loop_
_entity_poly.entity_id
_entity_poly.type
_entity_poly.pdbx_seq_one_letter_code
_entity_poly.pdbx_strand_id
1 'polypeptide(L)'
;MSHPPMPRHDIWSPDAFRNPAFVPPSAAASLPRRTHPHISAPPPPPPPSRLTPLKSEPGNGGGGGDGVTKEFFKHSSAKRVNTDAVITKALKEQYPHLELVVVPEMLGYGNDCNLLGFAQAGNATFEPIEDVGGALPSSLEWLVYLPPARRLDGDRGGLANAPIYGKYLYKWQGHEFIVYLVDGRDGTGAYPPIKNYYVLAADSYYADQLVLAAGKWSSDLHEEVWVYDEGYWQKSRELFESIRNASWDSVILDEDMKQALVEDHLSFFNSRDTYQNLRVPWKRGLIYYGPPGNGKTISIKATMNMLYGRGIPTLYVRTLVSYMGPEYSIKQIFGKAREYAPCYLVLEDLDTIISEGVRSYFLNEMDGLKSNDGIFIIGSTNHLDRLDPGIAKRPSRFDRKYLFPDPNLEQRVAYCHFWQKKLRSNKDIEFPDKLCDAVAGITDKFSFAYIQEAFVAALLAIARQSDGSSSGKKRESARPALTEQLDDDWLGVVDASGDEDLKKLVLWVEIKKQIEILREGMEQETATSA
;
A
#
# COMPACT_ATOMS: atom_id res chain seq x y z
N MET A 1 67.02 33.38 -14.84
CA MET A 1 67.70 32.39 -14.00
C MET A 1 66.61 31.62 -13.25
N SER A 2 66.06 30.55 -13.79
CA SER A 2 66.58 29.16 -13.86
C SER A 2 66.45 28.41 -12.53
N HIS A 3 65.38 27.61 -12.40
CA HIS A 3 65.41 26.33 -11.69
C HIS A 3 64.65 25.26 -12.52
N PRO A 4 65.01 23.97 -12.36
CA PRO A 4 65.09 22.97 -13.44
C PRO A 4 63.84 22.07 -13.60
N PRO A 5 63.76 21.21 -14.64
CA PRO A 5 62.53 20.52 -15.03
C PRO A 5 62.50 18.98 -14.80
N MET A 6 61.28 18.45 -14.99
CA MET A 6 60.83 17.07 -15.31
C MET A 6 60.51 16.10 -14.14
N PRO A 7 59.57 15.11 -14.31
CA PRO A 7 59.01 14.64 -15.57
C PRO A 7 57.47 14.63 -15.70
N ARG A 8 57.03 14.75 -16.96
CA ARG A 8 55.70 14.37 -17.47
C ARG A 8 55.65 12.86 -17.70
N HIS A 9 54.50 12.25 -17.41
CA HIS A 9 54.12 10.96 -17.98
C HIS A 9 52.88 11.15 -18.85
N ASP A 10 53.11 11.18 -20.15
CA ASP A 10 52.14 10.84 -21.19
C ASP A 10 52.10 9.31 -21.32
N ILE A 11 50.94 8.66 -21.10
CA ILE A 11 50.60 7.40 -21.80
C ILE A 11 49.07 7.32 -21.93
N TRP A 12 48.54 7.80 -23.05
CA TRP A 12 47.33 7.23 -23.66
C TRP A 12 47.79 6.58 -24.96
N SER A 13 47.76 5.25 -25.01
CA SER A 13 47.84 4.47 -26.25
C SER A 13 46.78 3.37 -26.20
N PRO A 14 45.95 3.22 -27.24
CA PRO A 14 44.82 2.29 -27.27
C PRO A 14 45.28 0.93 -27.80
N ASP A 15 45.86 0.08 -26.96
CA ASP A 15 46.05 -1.35 -27.26
C ASP A 15 46.44 -2.13 -25.99
N ALA A 16 45.48 -2.35 -25.11
CA ALA A 16 45.60 -3.37 -24.06
C ALA A 16 44.21 -3.84 -23.67
N PHE A 17 43.79 -4.98 -24.22
CA PHE A 17 43.05 -6.08 -23.56
C PHE A 17 42.47 -6.98 -24.65
N ARG A 18 43.33 -7.86 -25.20
CA ARG A 18 42.91 -9.10 -25.87
C ARG A 18 43.18 -10.26 -24.92
N ASN A 19 42.15 -10.94 -24.45
CA ASN A 19 42.08 -12.42 -24.39
C ASN A 19 40.64 -12.89 -24.08
N PRO A 20 40.29 -14.17 -24.29
CA PRO A 20 39.10 -14.55 -25.05
C PRO A 20 38.12 -15.41 -24.22
N ALA A 21 37.11 -15.94 -24.89
CA ALA A 21 36.19 -17.00 -24.46
C ALA A 21 34.93 -16.55 -23.70
N PHE A 22 33.88 -16.27 -24.47
CA PHE A 22 32.54 -16.79 -24.13
C PHE A 22 31.75 -17.03 -25.43
N VAL A 23 31.46 -18.29 -25.70
CA VAL A 23 30.61 -18.76 -26.81
C VAL A 23 29.21 -18.98 -26.25
N PRO A 24 28.12 -18.47 -26.86
CA PRO A 24 26.77 -18.75 -26.40
C PRO A 24 26.32 -20.16 -26.86
N PRO A 25 25.58 -20.93 -26.04
CA PRO A 25 25.06 -22.22 -26.47
C PRO A 25 23.82 -22.01 -27.34
N SER A 26 23.85 -22.60 -28.54
CA SER A 26 22.70 -22.83 -29.39
C SER A 26 22.01 -24.16 -29.04
N ALA A 27 20.70 -24.19 -29.28
CA ALA A 27 19.87 -25.35 -29.65
C ALA A 27 19.88 -26.63 -28.76
N ALA A 28 18.74 -26.82 -28.09
CA ALA A 28 17.95 -28.05 -28.00
C ALA A 28 18.70 -29.38 -27.80
N ALA A 29 18.76 -29.84 -26.54
CA ALA A 29 18.98 -31.25 -26.20
C ALA A 29 17.64 -31.94 -25.91
N SER A 30 17.29 -32.91 -26.76
CA SER A 30 16.23 -33.90 -26.54
C SER A 30 16.71 -35.01 -25.59
N LEU A 31 15.94 -35.33 -24.55
CA LEU A 31 16.08 -36.55 -23.75
C LEU A 31 14.69 -37.15 -23.40
N PRO A 32 14.61 -38.46 -23.11
CA PRO A 32 13.52 -39.34 -23.55
C PRO A 32 12.34 -39.43 -22.56
N ARG A 33 11.13 -39.64 -23.08
CA ARG A 33 9.96 -40.04 -22.28
C ARG A 33 10.00 -41.54 -21.99
N ARG A 34 9.93 -41.92 -20.71
CA ARG A 34 9.52 -43.27 -20.26
C ARG A 34 8.09 -43.23 -19.70
N THR A 35 7.35 -44.26 -20.08
CA THR A 35 5.92 -44.55 -19.90
C THR A 35 5.59 -45.17 -18.54
N HIS A 36 4.38 -44.96 -18.01
CA HIS A 36 3.64 -45.90 -17.15
C HIS A 36 2.10 -45.68 -17.25
N PRO A 37 1.25 -46.66 -16.86
CA PRO A 37 0.09 -47.10 -17.65
C PRO A 37 -1.29 -46.53 -17.23
N HIS A 38 -2.24 -46.72 -18.16
CA HIS A 38 -3.70 -46.60 -18.15
C HIS A 38 -4.45 -46.28 -16.83
N ILE A 39 -5.18 -45.15 -16.84
CA ILE A 39 -6.54 -45.05 -16.30
C ILE A 39 -7.41 -44.30 -17.33
N SER A 40 -8.61 -44.83 -17.55
CA SER A 40 -9.59 -44.54 -18.62
C SER A 40 -10.06 -43.08 -18.72
N ALA A 41 -10.33 -42.64 -19.95
CA ALA A 41 -10.56 -41.24 -20.33
C ALA A 41 -11.94 -40.65 -19.93
N PRO A 42 -12.01 -39.34 -19.65
CA PRO A 42 -13.26 -38.57 -19.66
C PRO A 42 -13.79 -38.41 -21.10
N PRO A 43 -15.10 -38.10 -21.30
CA PRO A 43 -15.68 -37.98 -22.64
C PRO A 43 -14.99 -36.89 -23.47
N PRO A 44 -14.95 -37.03 -24.81
CA PRO A 44 -14.12 -36.18 -25.65
C PRO A 44 -14.63 -34.73 -25.64
N PRO A 45 -13.72 -33.74 -25.63
CA PRO A 45 -14.09 -32.36 -25.90
C PRO A 45 -14.65 -32.26 -27.32
N PRO A 46 -15.52 -31.26 -27.61
CA PRO A 46 -15.95 -31.00 -28.98
C PRO A 46 -14.71 -30.83 -29.86
N PRO A 47 -14.75 -31.27 -31.14
CA PRO A 47 -13.58 -31.19 -32.00
C PRO A 47 -13.09 -29.75 -32.05
N PRO A 48 -11.77 -29.50 -31.97
CA PRO A 48 -11.26 -28.15 -32.15
C PRO A 48 -11.79 -27.67 -33.49
N SER A 49 -12.50 -26.53 -33.50
CA SER A 49 -12.71 -25.80 -34.73
C SER A 49 -11.32 -25.55 -35.29
N ARG A 50 -10.91 -26.34 -36.29
CA ARG A 50 -9.68 -26.07 -37.03
C ARG A 50 -9.89 -24.67 -37.56
N LEU A 51 -9.18 -23.70 -36.98
CA LEU A 51 -8.81 -22.52 -37.75
C LEU A 51 -8.09 -23.09 -38.95
N THR A 52 -8.79 -23.12 -40.08
CA THR A 52 -8.17 -23.29 -41.39
C THR A 52 -6.99 -22.32 -41.39
N PRO A 53 -5.76 -22.76 -41.66
CA PRO A 53 -4.70 -21.80 -41.89
C PRO A 53 -5.19 -20.94 -43.04
N LEU A 54 -5.49 -19.67 -42.75
CA LEU A 54 -5.74 -18.66 -43.76
C LEU A 54 -4.42 -18.56 -44.53
N LYS A 55 -4.27 -19.40 -45.56
CA LYS A 55 -3.32 -19.12 -46.62
C LYS A 55 -3.76 -17.77 -47.15
N SER A 56 -2.91 -16.76 -46.96
CA SER A 56 -3.05 -15.49 -47.66
C SER A 56 -3.17 -15.83 -49.15
N GLU A 57 -4.37 -15.69 -49.71
CA GLU A 57 -4.50 -15.76 -51.17
C GLU A 57 -3.65 -14.63 -51.75
N PRO A 58 -2.86 -14.90 -52.81
CA PRO A 58 -2.14 -13.86 -53.50
C PRO A 58 -3.17 -13.01 -54.26
N GLY A 59 -3.68 -11.98 -53.59
CA GLY A 59 -4.38 -10.89 -54.24
C GLY A 59 -3.49 -10.32 -55.34
N ASN A 60 -4.09 -10.11 -56.51
CA ASN A 60 -3.43 -9.68 -57.73
C ASN A 60 -2.79 -8.28 -57.54
N GLY A 61 -1.51 -8.24 -57.14
CA GLY A 61 -0.74 -7.03 -56.88
C GLY A 61 0.33 -7.25 -55.82
N GLY A 62 1.60 -7.11 -56.17
CA GLY A 62 2.76 -7.57 -55.40
C GLY A 62 2.82 -7.12 -53.93
N GLY A 63 3.24 -8.06 -53.07
CA GLY A 63 3.70 -7.79 -51.70
C GLY A 63 2.90 -8.50 -50.60
N GLY A 64 2.72 -9.82 -50.69
CA GLY A 64 2.07 -10.65 -49.66
C GLY A 64 2.95 -10.83 -48.41
N GLY A 65 2.82 -9.90 -47.47
CA GLY A 65 3.20 -10.08 -46.08
C GLY A 65 1.96 -9.91 -45.20
N ASP A 66 1.92 -10.58 -44.05
CA ASP A 66 0.87 -10.39 -43.05
C ASP A 66 0.67 -8.89 -42.79
N GLY A 67 -0.52 -8.38 -43.12
CA GLY A 67 -0.85 -6.97 -43.04
C GLY A 67 -0.70 -6.43 -41.62
N VAL A 68 -0.99 -7.24 -40.60
CA VAL A 68 -0.79 -6.88 -39.19
C VAL A 68 0.70 -6.79 -38.87
N THR A 69 1.50 -7.77 -39.30
CA THR A 69 2.96 -7.73 -39.18
C THR A 69 3.57 -6.51 -39.91
N LYS A 70 3.10 -6.20 -41.11
CA LYS A 70 3.57 -5.06 -41.90
C LYS A 70 3.20 -3.73 -41.23
N GLU A 71 1.98 -3.59 -40.72
CA GLU A 71 1.54 -2.40 -39.99
C GLU A 71 2.27 -2.27 -38.64
N PHE A 72 2.51 -3.38 -37.94
CA PHE A 72 3.30 -3.43 -36.70
C PHE A 72 4.74 -2.97 -36.93
N PHE A 73 5.42 -3.47 -37.96
CA PHE A 73 6.79 -3.06 -38.27
C PHE A 73 6.86 -1.63 -38.81
N LYS A 74 5.89 -1.17 -39.60
CA LYS A 74 5.77 0.23 -40.06
C LYS A 74 5.53 1.19 -38.90
N HIS A 75 4.66 0.83 -37.96
CA HIS A 75 4.41 1.59 -36.73
C HIS A 75 5.65 1.65 -35.84
N SER A 76 6.30 0.50 -35.63
CA SER A 76 7.46 0.36 -34.73
C SER A 76 8.77 0.94 -35.30
N SER A 77 8.83 1.23 -36.60
CA SER A 77 10.00 1.82 -37.29
C SER A 77 9.84 3.30 -37.66
N ALA A 78 8.71 3.92 -37.31
CA ALA A 78 8.44 5.32 -37.63
C ALA A 78 9.36 6.28 -36.86
N LYS A 79 9.74 7.40 -37.50
CA LYS A 79 10.49 8.49 -36.87
C LYS A 79 9.65 9.03 -35.70
N ARG A 80 10.13 8.88 -34.47
CA ARG A 80 9.44 9.41 -33.30
C ARG A 80 9.34 10.93 -33.42
N VAL A 81 8.11 11.43 -33.40
CA VAL A 81 7.80 12.85 -33.40
C VAL A 81 7.46 13.22 -31.97
N ASN A 82 7.98 14.33 -31.48
CA ASN A 82 7.59 14.85 -30.17
C ASN A 82 6.13 15.34 -30.25
N THR A 83 5.22 14.61 -29.61
CA THR A 83 3.79 14.86 -29.44
C THR A 83 3.55 16.29 -28.96
N ASP A 84 4.27 16.76 -27.94
CA ASP A 84 4.07 18.12 -27.43
C ASP A 84 4.34 19.19 -28.48
N ALA A 85 5.41 19.03 -29.28
CA ALA A 85 5.72 19.92 -30.38
C ALA A 85 4.66 19.88 -31.50
N VAL A 86 4.11 18.70 -31.79
CA VAL A 86 3.04 18.53 -32.80
C VAL A 86 1.74 19.18 -32.35
N ILE A 87 1.28 18.84 -31.14
CA ILE A 87 0.02 19.34 -30.60
C ILE A 87 0.11 20.85 -30.37
N THR A 88 1.20 21.35 -29.78
CA THR A 88 1.41 22.79 -29.57
C THR A 88 1.37 23.56 -30.89
N LYS A 89 2.03 23.05 -31.94
CA LYS A 89 2.01 23.69 -33.25
C LYS A 89 0.61 23.69 -33.85
N ALA A 90 -0.07 22.55 -33.84
CA ALA A 90 -1.42 22.41 -34.39
C ALA A 90 -2.43 23.34 -33.69
N LEU A 91 -2.38 23.41 -32.35
CA LEU A 91 -3.25 24.28 -31.57
C LEU A 91 -2.98 25.77 -31.84
N LYS A 92 -1.72 26.19 -31.97
CA LYS A 92 -1.38 27.58 -32.31
C LYS A 92 -1.80 27.97 -33.73
N GLU A 93 -1.75 27.04 -34.68
CA GLU A 93 -2.24 27.26 -36.04
C GLU A 93 -3.78 27.35 -36.08
N GLN A 94 -4.47 26.53 -35.29
CA GLN A 94 -5.93 26.49 -35.23
C GLN A 94 -6.53 27.67 -34.45
N TYR A 95 -5.89 28.07 -33.35
CA TYR A 95 -6.35 29.13 -32.45
C TYR A 95 -5.28 30.22 -32.29
N PRO A 96 -4.94 30.97 -33.35
CA PRO A 96 -3.83 31.93 -33.33
C PRO A 96 -4.06 33.13 -32.41
N HIS A 97 -5.28 33.32 -31.91
CA HIS A 97 -5.69 34.42 -31.03
C HIS A 97 -5.85 34.00 -29.56
N LEU A 98 -5.64 32.72 -29.25
CA LEU A 98 -5.72 32.22 -27.87
C LEU A 98 -4.31 31.93 -27.36
N GLU A 99 -4.10 32.22 -26.09
CA GLU A 99 -2.91 31.82 -25.37
C GLU A 99 -2.98 30.34 -25.00
N LEU A 100 -1.84 29.64 -25.10
CA LEU A 100 -1.75 28.21 -24.85
C LEU A 100 -0.85 27.94 -23.63
N VAL A 101 -1.41 27.27 -22.62
CA VAL A 101 -0.70 26.77 -21.44
C VAL A 101 -0.72 25.24 -21.47
N VAL A 102 0.46 24.60 -21.31
CA VAL A 102 0.59 23.14 -21.26
C VAL A 102 0.80 22.71 -19.80
N VAL A 103 -0.07 21.84 -19.31
CA VAL A 103 -0.15 21.46 -17.90
C VAL A 103 -0.02 19.94 -17.81
N PRO A 104 1.15 19.43 -17.39
CA PRO A 104 1.36 17.99 -17.24
C PRO A 104 0.67 17.45 -15.98
N GLU A 105 0.05 16.28 -16.10
CA GLU A 105 -0.42 15.44 -15.00
C GLU A 105 0.61 14.33 -14.76
N MET A 106 1.45 14.51 -13.73
CA MET A 106 2.62 13.66 -13.44
C MET A 106 2.42 12.84 -12.16
N LEU A 107 1.53 11.84 -12.25
CA LEU A 107 1.12 11.02 -11.12
C LEU A 107 2.31 10.58 -10.25
N GLY A 108 2.26 10.93 -8.96
CA GLY A 108 3.21 10.47 -7.95
C GLY A 108 4.49 11.31 -7.81
N TYR A 109 4.66 12.39 -8.58
CA TYR A 109 5.81 13.30 -8.48
C TYR A 109 5.52 14.62 -7.71
N GLY A 110 4.33 14.77 -7.14
CA GLY A 110 3.97 15.89 -6.27
C GLY A 110 3.60 17.19 -7.00
N ASN A 111 3.52 17.18 -8.33
CA ASN A 111 3.07 18.30 -9.16
C ASN A 111 1.79 17.96 -9.94
N ASP A 112 0.93 17.14 -9.35
CA ASP A 112 -0.30 16.67 -10.00
C ASP A 112 -1.27 17.84 -10.18
N CYS A 113 -1.74 18.04 -11.41
CA CYS A 113 -2.79 18.99 -11.73
C CYS A 113 -3.88 18.30 -12.55
N ASN A 114 -4.85 17.71 -11.86
CA ASN A 114 -5.92 16.93 -12.48
C ASN A 114 -7.15 17.83 -12.76
N LEU A 115 -7.18 18.46 -13.94
CA LEU A 115 -8.26 19.38 -14.32
C LEU A 115 -9.63 18.68 -14.45
N LEU A 116 -9.66 17.43 -14.92
CA LEU A 116 -10.93 16.69 -15.02
C LEU A 116 -11.46 16.29 -13.65
N GLY A 117 -10.59 15.79 -12.76
CA GLY A 117 -10.93 15.46 -11.38
C GLY A 117 -11.42 16.70 -10.61
N PHE A 118 -10.75 17.84 -10.80
CA PHE A 118 -11.17 19.12 -10.21
C PHE A 118 -12.59 19.52 -10.63
N ALA A 119 -12.93 19.34 -11.93
CA ALA A 119 -14.26 19.60 -12.44
C ALA A 119 -15.30 18.55 -11.98
N GLN A 120 -14.94 17.26 -11.99
CA GLN A 120 -15.80 16.17 -11.49
C GLN A 120 -16.15 16.32 -10.02
N ALA A 121 -15.25 16.91 -9.21
CA ALA A 121 -15.51 17.29 -7.83
C ALA A 121 -16.45 18.51 -7.67
N GLY A 122 -16.95 19.08 -8.78
CA GLY A 122 -17.90 20.20 -8.79
C GLY A 122 -17.27 21.58 -8.75
N ASN A 123 -15.94 21.69 -8.81
CA ASN A 123 -15.27 23.01 -8.77
C ASN A 123 -15.32 23.74 -10.12
N ALA A 124 -15.56 23.02 -11.21
CA ALA A 124 -15.64 23.52 -12.58
C ALA A 124 -16.57 22.62 -13.41
N THR A 125 -16.94 23.05 -14.62
CA THR A 125 -17.67 22.20 -15.58
C THR A 125 -16.79 21.90 -16.78
N PHE A 126 -16.92 20.69 -17.33
CA PHE A 126 -16.30 20.32 -18.60
C PHE A 126 -17.34 19.62 -19.47
N GLU A 127 -17.43 20.02 -20.73
CA GLU A 127 -18.34 19.45 -21.72
C GLU A 127 -17.53 18.99 -22.94
N PRO A 128 -17.64 17.73 -23.38
CA PRO A 128 -16.95 17.26 -24.58
C PRO A 128 -17.32 18.11 -25.81
N ILE A 129 -16.33 18.48 -26.60
CA ILE A 129 -16.53 19.16 -27.89
C ILE A 129 -16.41 18.13 -29.00
N GLU A 130 -17.48 17.95 -29.77
CA GLU A 130 -17.48 17.08 -30.95
C GLU A 130 -16.92 17.81 -32.19
N ASP A 131 -16.16 17.08 -33.00
CA ASP A 131 -15.66 17.54 -34.29
C ASP A 131 -16.68 17.18 -35.38
N VAL A 132 -17.05 18.17 -36.20
CA VAL A 132 -18.07 17.99 -37.25
C VAL A 132 -17.42 17.50 -38.55
N GLY A 133 -17.85 16.33 -39.06
CA GLY A 133 -17.57 15.89 -40.43
C GLY A 133 -16.19 15.26 -40.69
N GLY A 134 -15.46 14.85 -39.65
CA GLY A 134 -14.16 14.17 -39.77
C GLY A 134 -14.26 12.64 -39.95
N ALA A 135 -13.23 12.05 -40.57
CA ALA A 135 -13.08 10.58 -40.64
C ALA A 135 -12.55 9.95 -39.34
N LEU A 136 -12.16 10.78 -38.37
CA LEU A 136 -11.61 10.37 -37.07
C LEU A 136 -12.59 10.74 -35.94
N PRO A 137 -12.62 9.96 -34.84
CA PRO A 137 -13.46 10.26 -33.69
C PRO A 137 -12.97 11.51 -32.93
N SER A 138 -13.89 12.24 -32.30
CA SER A 138 -13.59 13.47 -31.54
C SER A 138 -12.92 13.22 -30.18
N SER A 139 -12.98 11.99 -29.68
CA SER A 139 -12.30 11.54 -28.47
C SER A 139 -11.76 10.11 -28.65
N LEU A 140 -10.82 9.73 -27.80
CA LEU A 140 -10.33 8.36 -27.66
C LEU A 140 -10.32 8.01 -26.17
N GLU A 141 -11.07 6.98 -25.82
CA GLU A 141 -11.22 6.52 -24.43
C GLU A 141 -11.06 5.00 -24.39
N TRP A 142 -10.50 4.49 -23.30
CA TRP A 142 -10.57 3.08 -22.98
C TRP A 142 -11.73 2.81 -22.03
N LEU A 143 -12.59 1.86 -22.39
CA LEU A 143 -13.50 1.28 -21.42
C LEU A 143 -12.70 0.35 -20.50
N VAL A 144 -12.52 0.75 -19.26
CA VAL A 144 -11.79 0.00 -18.24
C VAL A 144 -12.76 -0.67 -17.27
N TYR A 145 -12.43 -1.89 -16.88
CA TYR A 145 -13.11 -2.60 -15.82
C TYR A 145 -12.51 -2.20 -14.47
N LEU A 146 -13.37 -1.74 -13.56
CA LEU A 146 -13.02 -1.47 -12.18
C LEU A 146 -13.49 -2.67 -11.34
N PRO A 147 -12.57 -3.48 -10.78
CA PRO A 147 -12.97 -4.58 -9.92
C PRO A 147 -13.70 -4.05 -8.68
N PRO A 148 -14.65 -4.82 -8.11
CA PRO A 148 -15.32 -4.44 -6.88
C PRO A 148 -14.30 -4.35 -5.73
N ALA A 149 -14.51 -3.40 -4.82
CA ALA A 149 -13.64 -3.21 -3.65
C ALA A 149 -13.54 -4.50 -2.80
N ARG A 150 -14.64 -5.27 -2.72
CA ARG A 150 -14.67 -6.59 -2.09
C ARG A 150 -15.45 -7.57 -2.95
N ARG A 151 -14.82 -8.70 -3.28
CA ARG A 151 -15.45 -9.78 -4.06
C ARG A 151 -16.63 -10.46 -3.37
N LEU A 152 -16.69 -10.40 -2.03
CA LEU A 152 -17.72 -11.08 -1.23
C LEU A 152 -19.08 -10.36 -1.26
N ASP A 153 -19.10 -9.08 -1.66
CA ASP A 153 -20.34 -8.29 -1.65
C ASP A 153 -21.24 -8.61 -2.86
N GLY A 154 -20.83 -9.57 -3.71
CA GLY A 154 -21.57 -9.97 -4.91
C GLY A 154 -21.56 -8.93 -6.04
N ASP A 155 -20.89 -7.81 -5.82
CA ASP A 155 -20.70 -6.75 -6.79
C ASP A 155 -19.84 -7.27 -7.96
N ARG A 156 -20.28 -6.95 -9.19
CA ARG A 156 -19.58 -7.33 -10.41
C ARG A 156 -18.46 -6.35 -10.76
N GLY A 157 -18.34 -5.25 -10.03
CA GLY A 157 -17.45 -4.14 -10.37
C GLY A 157 -18.12 -3.15 -11.32
N GLY A 158 -17.40 -2.07 -11.62
CA GLY A 158 -17.85 -0.99 -12.49
C GLY A 158 -17.19 -1.02 -13.86
N LEU A 159 -17.78 -0.32 -14.80
CA LEU A 159 -17.08 0.13 -16.01
C LEU A 159 -16.82 1.62 -15.89
N ALA A 160 -15.64 2.05 -16.29
CA ALA A 160 -15.28 3.47 -16.37
C ALA A 160 -14.61 3.76 -17.70
N ASN A 161 -14.75 5.00 -18.19
CA ASN A 161 -14.00 5.45 -19.36
C ASN A 161 -12.74 6.15 -18.89
N ALA A 162 -11.59 5.69 -19.39
CA ALA A 162 -10.30 6.32 -19.19
C ALA A 162 -9.93 7.12 -20.44
N PRO A 163 -9.98 8.47 -20.42
CA PRO A 163 -9.65 9.27 -21.58
C PRO A 163 -8.15 9.20 -21.89
N ILE A 164 -7.86 9.04 -23.18
CA ILE A 164 -6.53 9.07 -23.80
C ILE A 164 -6.39 10.35 -24.62
N TYR A 165 -7.45 10.70 -25.33
CA TYR A 165 -7.57 11.94 -26.06
C TYR A 165 -8.99 12.48 -25.88
N GLY A 166 -9.11 13.76 -25.57
CA GLY A 166 -10.41 14.42 -25.50
C GLY A 166 -10.26 15.93 -25.60
N LYS A 167 -11.31 16.58 -26.08
CA LYS A 167 -11.41 18.03 -26.22
C LYS A 167 -12.65 18.48 -25.46
N TYR A 168 -12.49 19.50 -24.63
CA TYR A 168 -13.52 19.94 -23.71
C TYR A 168 -13.69 21.45 -23.72
N LEU A 169 -14.93 21.91 -23.66
CA LEU A 169 -15.27 23.25 -23.24
C LEU A 169 -15.25 23.25 -21.71
N TYR A 170 -14.28 23.95 -21.14
CA TYR A 170 -14.06 23.99 -19.70
C TYR A 170 -14.49 25.35 -19.16
N LYS A 171 -15.31 25.39 -18.11
CA LYS A 171 -15.78 26.64 -17.51
C LYS A 171 -15.45 26.70 -16.03
N TRP A 172 -14.83 27.79 -15.62
CA TRP A 172 -14.43 28.01 -14.24
C TRP A 172 -14.47 29.50 -13.91
N GLN A 173 -15.14 29.87 -12.82
CA GLN A 173 -15.29 31.25 -12.33
C GLN A 173 -15.75 32.26 -13.41
N GLY A 174 -16.63 31.83 -14.33
CA GLY A 174 -17.17 32.68 -15.39
C GLY A 174 -16.26 32.83 -16.62
N HIS A 175 -15.11 32.14 -16.65
CA HIS A 175 -14.20 32.08 -17.79
C HIS A 175 -14.35 30.75 -18.52
N GLU A 176 -14.24 30.81 -19.85
CA GLU A 176 -14.28 29.64 -20.73
C GLU A 176 -12.89 29.34 -21.30
N PHE A 177 -12.56 28.06 -21.37
CA PHE A 177 -11.31 27.54 -21.88
C PHE A 177 -11.60 26.40 -22.85
N ILE A 178 -10.73 26.21 -23.85
CA ILE A 178 -10.71 24.96 -24.62
C ILE A 178 -9.57 24.11 -24.05
N VAL A 179 -9.92 22.95 -23.49
CA VAL A 179 -8.96 22.05 -22.87
C VAL A 179 -8.85 20.78 -23.71
N TYR A 180 -7.65 20.47 -24.19
CA TYR A 180 -7.35 19.17 -24.76
C TYR A 180 -6.63 18.31 -23.72
N LEU A 181 -7.12 17.10 -23.47
CA LEU A 181 -6.38 16.05 -22.77
C LEU A 181 -5.70 15.19 -23.82
N VAL A 182 -4.38 15.02 -23.71
CA VAL A 182 -3.61 14.14 -24.59
C VAL A 182 -2.66 13.29 -23.76
N ASP A 183 -2.83 11.97 -23.82
CA ASP A 183 -1.86 10.99 -23.33
C ASP A 183 -0.74 10.84 -24.37
N GLY A 184 0.38 11.53 -24.15
CA GLY A 184 1.54 11.55 -25.04
C GLY A 184 2.61 10.58 -24.58
N ARG A 185 2.76 9.44 -25.26
CA ARG A 185 3.82 8.45 -24.97
C ARG A 185 5.10 8.73 -25.73
N ASP A 186 5.77 9.85 -25.43
CA ASP A 186 7.06 10.17 -26.02
C ASP A 186 8.23 9.76 -25.11
N GLY A 187 8.86 8.61 -25.37
CA GLY A 187 10.06 8.23 -24.61
C GLY A 187 10.56 6.81 -24.86
N THR A 188 11.86 6.57 -24.60
CA THR A 188 12.53 5.25 -24.72
C THR A 188 12.42 4.39 -23.46
N GLY A 189 11.75 4.87 -22.40
CA GLY A 189 11.61 4.18 -21.11
C GLY A 189 10.21 3.62 -20.83
N ALA A 190 10.11 2.79 -19.79
CA ALA A 190 8.88 2.13 -19.33
C ALA A 190 8.09 2.92 -18.25
N TYR A 191 8.31 4.23 -18.07
CA TYR A 191 7.78 5.02 -16.94
C TYR A 191 7.69 6.53 -17.26
N PRO A 192 6.73 7.27 -16.67
CA PRO A 192 5.28 7.06 -16.66
C PRO A 192 4.60 7.67 -17.92
N PRO A 193 3.34 7.33 -18.23
CA PRO A 193 2.57 8.06 -19.23
C PRO A 193 2.42 9.52 -18.77
N ILE A 194 2.84 10.47 -19.60
CA ILE A 194 2.58 11.88 -19.35
C ILE A 194 1.26 12.21 -20.02
N LYS A 195 0.23 12.46 -19.20
CA LYS A 195 -1.01 13.07 -19.68
C LYS A 195 -0.84 14.58 -19.60
N ASN A 196 -1.02 15.26 -20.72
CA ASN A 196 -0.93 16.70 -20.80
C ASN A 196 -2.32 17.30 -21.01
N TYR A 197 -2.64 18.32 -20.22
CA TYR A 197 -3.73 19.24 -20.51
C TYR A 197 -3.19 20.44 -21.28
N TYR A 198 -3.72 20.69 -22.47
CA TYR A 198 -3.44 21.88 -23.27
C TYR A 198 -4.61 22.84 -23.08
N VAL A 199 -4.39 23.90 -22.33
CA VAL A 199 -5.40 24.88 -21.95
C VAL A 199 -5.25 26.10 -22.85
N LEU A 200 -6.26 26.33 -23.68
CA LEU A 200 -6.39 27.53 -24.51
C LEU A 200 -7.30 28.54 -23.83
N ALA A 201 -6.81 29.76 -23.67
CA ALA A 201 -7.51 30.85 -23.00
C ALA A 201 -7.40 32.15 -23.80
N ALA A 202 -8.39 33.03 -23.67
CA ALA A 202 -8.29 34.38 -24.24
C ALA A 202 -7.22 35.24 -23.54
N ASP A 203 -6.90 34.90 -22.29
CA ASP A 203 -5.88 35.54 -21.47
C ASP A 203 -5.22 34.45 -20.60
N SER A 204 -3.89 34.34 -20.68
CA SER A 204 -3.10 33.35 -19.94
C SER A 204 -3.21 33.52 -18.43
N TYR A 205 -3.52 34.73 -17.94
CA TYR A 205 -3.72 34.98 -16.51
C TYR A 205 -4.79 34.05 -15.89
N TYR A 206 -5.93 33.89 -16.56
CA TYR A 206 -7.01 33.04 -16.05
C TYR A 206 -6.70 31.55 -16.18
N ALA A 207 -5.88 31.15 -17.16
CA ALA A 207 -5.38 29.79 -17.25
C ALA A 207 -4.44 29.48 -16.08
N ASP A 208 -3.54 30.41 -15.74
CA ASP A 208 -2.65 30.26 -14.59
C ASP A 208 -3.43 30.15 -13.26
N GLN A 209 -4.47 30.97 -13.08
CA GLN A 209 -5.33 30.89 -11.88
C GLN A 209 -6.07 29.54 -11.79
N LEU A 210 -6.58 29.03 -12.92
CA LEU A 210 -7.20 27.71 -12.97
C LEU A 210 -6.19 26.61 -12.59
N VAL A 211 -4.98 26.66 -13.14
CA VAL A 211 -3.92 25.68 -12.85
C VAL A 211 -3.50 25.74 -11.39
N LEU A 212 -3.36 26.92 -10.80
CA LEU A 212 -3.06 27.09 -9.38
C LEU A 212 -4.18 26.50 -8.50
N ALA A 213 -5.44 26.77 -8.83
CA ALA A 213 -6.59 26.25 -8.10
C ALA A 213 -6.69 24.72 -8.18
N ALA A 214 -6.58 24.16 -9.38
CA ALA A 214 -6.67 22.73 -9.60
C ALA A 214 -5.45 21.97 -9.07
N GLY A 215 -4.24 22.54 -9.18
CA GLY A 215 -3.01 21.99 -8.61
C GLY A 215 -3.04 21.96 -7.08
N LYS A 216 -3.52 23.05 -6.45
CA LYS A 216 -3.77 23.07 -5.01
C LYS A 216 -4.77 21.98 -4.60
N TRP A 217 -5.92 21.91 -5.26
CA TRP A 217 -6.93 20.89 -4.98
C TRP A 217 -6.37 19.47 -5.17
N SER A 218 -5.58 19.24 -6.22
CA SER A 218 -4.95 17.94 -6.49
C SER A 218 -3.92 17.57 -5.43
N SER A 219 -3.29 18.55 -4.79
CA SER A 219 -2.35 18.36 -3.69
C SER A 219 -3.05 18.13 -2.35
N ASP A 220 -4.18 18.79 -2.11
CA ASP A 220 -4.97 18.63 -0.89
C ASP A 220 -5.48 17.17 -0.73
N LEU A 221 -5.58 16.68 0.50
CA LEU A 221 -6.11 15.35 0.82
C LEU A 221 -7.64 15.40 0.96
N HIS A 222 -8.36 14.54 0.23
CA HIS A 222 -9.83 14.49 0.23
C HIS A 222 -10.34 13.20 0.86
N GLU A 223 -10.31 13.12 2.20
CA GLU A 223 -10.61 11.87 2.94
C GLU A 223 -9.62 10.74 2.58
N GLU A 224 -8.35 11.08 2.53
CA GLU A 224 -7.27 10.21 2.06
C GLU A 224 -6.04 10.35 2.96
N VAL A 225 -5.15 9.35 2.88
CA VAL A 225 -3.82 9.39 3.50
C VAL A 225 -2.77 9.14 2.41
N TRP A 226 -1.64 9.85 2.49
CA TRP A 226 -0.51 9.57 1.62
C TRP A 226 0.17 8.26 2.04
N VAL A 227 0.34 7.37 1.07
CA VAL A 227 1.02 6.08 1.24
C VAL A 227 2.21 6.03 0.29
N TYR A 228 3.40 5.76 0.81
CA TYR A 228 4.57 5.47 0.01
C TYR A 228 4.71 3.96 -0.18
N ASP A 229 4.62 3.53 -1.44
CA ASP A 229 4.74 2.12 -1.82
C ASP A 229 5.40 2.02 -3.20
N GLU A 230 6.17 0.96 -3.43
CA GLU A 230 6.82 0.66 -4.73
C GLU A 230 7.62 1.80 -5.38
N GLY A 231 8.04 2.81 -4.63
CA GLY A 231 8.87 3.92 -5.13
C GLY A 231 8.16 5.25 -5.39
N TYR A 232 6.87 5.36 -5.09
CA TYR A 232 6.11 6.60 -5.30
C TYR A 232 5.05 6.83 -4.21
N TRP A 233 4.60 8.07 -4.10
CA TRP A 233 3.51 8.47 -3.21
C TRP A 233 2.16 8.31 -3.92
N GLN A 234 1.19 7.70 -3.24
CA GLN A 234 -0.19 7.57 -3.69
C GLN A 234 -1.17 7.93 -2.58
N LYS A 235 -2.35 8.41 -2.94
CA LYS A 235 -3.44 8.69 -1.99
C LYS A 235 -4.25 7.41 -1.77
N SER A 236 -4.50 7.06 -0.51
CA SER A 236 -5.27 5.86 -0.15
C SER A 236 -6.51 6.23 0.67
N ARG A 237 -7.68 6.14 0.03
CA ARG A 237 -8.99 6.21 0.70
C ARG A 237 -9.26 4.97 1.55
N GLU A 238 -8.84 3.79 1.09
CA GLU A 238 -8.99 2.53 1.84
C GLU A 238 -8.29 2.59 3.21
N LEU A 239 -7.04 3.06 3.24
CA LEU A 239 -6.32 3.22 4.50
C LEU A 239 -6.98 4.29 5.38
N PHE A 240 -7.44 5.40 4.78
CA PHE A 240 -8.17 6.44 5.50
C PHE A 240 -9.44 5.88 6.19
N GLU A 241 -10.26 5.10 5.50
CA GLU A 241 -11.45 4.46 6.07
C GLU A 241 -11.08 3.51 7.23
N SER A 242 -9.99 2.75 7.10
CA SER A 242 -9.48 1.93 8.20
C SER A 242 -9.06 2.77 9.41
N ILE A 243 -8.47 3.95 9.20
CA ILE A 243 -8.03 4.86 10.28
C ILE A 243 -9.23 5.48 10.98
N ARG A 244 -10.27 5.87 10.24
CA ARG A 244 -11.48 6.49 10.81
C ARG A 244 -12.20 5.59 11.82
N ASN A 245 -12.06 4.28 11.68
CA ASN A 245 -12.61 3.28 12.59
C ASN A 245 -11.75 3.04 13.85
N ALA A 246 -10.54 3.60 13.93
CA ALA A 246 -9.65 3.47 15.08
C ALA A 246 -9.79 4.67 16.02
N SER A 247 -10.22 4.43 17.27
CA SER A 247 -10.25 5.42 18.36
C SER A 247 -9.38 4.95 19.52
N TRP A 248 -8.79 5.89 20.27
CA TRP A 248 -8.11 5.58 21.53
C TRP A 248 -9.03 4.90 22.55
N ASP A 249 -10.35 5.12 22.47
CA ASP A 249 -11.34 4.42 23.30
C ASP A 249 -11.43 2.92 23.00
N SER A 250 -11.05 2.52 21.78
CA SER A 250 -11.05 1.12 21.34
C SER A 250 -9.71 0.41 21.58
N VAL A 251 -8.69 1.14 22.01
CA VAL A 251 -7.36 0.62 22.27
C VAL A 251 -7.26 0.18 23.74
N ILE A 252 -7.07 -1.11 23.95
CA ILE A 252 -6.84 -1.68 25.29
C ILE A 252 -5.35 -1.58 25.61
N LEU A 253 -5.02 -0.66 26.50
CA LEU A 253 -3.69 -0.43 27.05
C LEU A 253 -3.81 0.00 28.50
N ASP A 254 -2.68 0.00 29.21
CA ASP A 254 -2.57 0.69 30.48
C ASP A 254 -2.96 2.17 30.33
N GLU A 255 -3.75 2.69 31.27
CA GLU A 255 -4.39 3.99 31.08
C GLU A 255 -3.42 5.16 31.25
N ASP A 256 -2.40 5.01 32.11
CA ASP A 256 -1.31 5.97 32.24
C ASP A 256 -0.47 5.99 30.96
N MET A 257 -0.16 4.80 30.40
CA MET A 257 0.52 4.69 29.11
C MET A 257 -0.30 5.34 28.00
N LYS A 258 -1.61 5.09 27.93
CA LYS A 258 -2.50 5.69 26.91
C LYS A 258 -2.50 7.21 27.00
N GLN A 259 -2.63 7.77 28.21
CA GLN A 259 -2.59 9.21 28.44
C GLN A 259 -1.24 9.81 28.02
N ALA A 260 -0.13 9.19 28.43
CA ALA A 260 1.21 9.64 28.07
C ALA A 260 1.43 9.63 26.56
N LEU A 261 0.94 8.61 25.85
CA LEU A 261 1.00 8.56 24.38
C LEU A 261 0.21 9.69 23.75
N VAL A 262 -1.03 9.93 24.18
CA VAL A 262 -1.87 11.01 23.64
C VAL A 262 -1.21 12.38 23.90
N GLU A 263 -0.76 12.62 25.12
CA GLU A 263 -0.15 13.89 25.52
C GLU A 263 1.15 14.18 24.74
N ASP A 264 2.00 13.17 24.52
CA ASP A 264 3.24 13.33 23.76
C ASP A 264 3.02 13.82 22.33
N HIS A 265 2.04 13.24 21.64
CA HIS A 265 1.72 13.63 20.28
C HIS A 265 1.11 15.04 20.27
N LEU A 266 0.11 15.28 21.12
CA LEU A 266 -0.59 16.57 21.14
C LEU A 266 0.32 17.73 21.59
N SER A 267 1.12 17.51 22.64
CA SER A 267 2.05 18.53 23.16
C SER A 267 3.07 18.95 22.12
N PHE A 268 3.61 18.01 21.32
CA PHE A 268 4.52 18.35 20.23
C PHE A 268 3.89 19.34 19.23
N PHE A 269 2.71 19.01 18.72
CA PHE A 269 2.04 19.83 17.70
C PHE A 269 1.54 21.17 18.26
N ASN A 270 1.20 21.22 19.55
CA ASN A 270 0.78 22.45 20.23
C ASN A 270 1.95 23.36 20.64
N SER A 271 3.21 22.88 20.60
CA SER A 271 4.36 23.58 21.16
C SER A 271 5.23 24.32 20.13
N ARG A 272 4.76 24.52 18.89
CA ARG A 272 5.55 25.17 17.82
C ARG A 272 6.25 26.45 18.28
N ASP A 273 5.49 27.37 18.88
CA ASP A 273 6.01 28.68 19.32
C ASP A 273 7.08 28.53 20.42
N THR A 274 6.91 27.55 21.31
CA THR A 274 7.88 27.22 22.35
C THR A 274 9.22 26.80 21.74
N TYR A 275 9.21 25.90 20.76
CA TYR A 275 10.43 25.47 20.06
C TYR A 275 11.11 26.64 19.34
N GLN A 276 10.33 27.47 18.66
CA GLN A 276 10.85 28.65 17.94
C GLN A 276 11.50 29.66 18.91
N ASN A 277 10.83 29.97 20.03
CA ASN A 277 11.35 30.89 21.04
C ASN A 277 12.65 30.40 21.69
N LEU A 278 12.75 29.08 21.93
CA LEU A 278 13.95 28.45 22.47
C LEU A 278 15.04 28.21 21.41
N ARG A 279 14.77 28.47 20.13
CA ARG A 279 15.67 28.24 18.99
C ARG A 279 16.20 26.81 18.91
N VAL A 280 15.34 25.84 19.23
CA VAL A 280 15.63 24.41 19.11
C VAL A 280 14.84 23.79 17.95
N PRO A 281 15.38 22.78 17.25
CA PRO A 281 14.68 22.14 16.13
C PRO A 281 13.33 21.56 16.56
N TRP A 282 12.26 21.90 15.83
CA TRP A 282 10.90 21.44 16.12
C TRP A 282 10.64 20.10 15.44
N LYS A 283 11.33 19.06 15.89
CA LYS A 283 11.15 17.68 15.40
C LYS A 283 11.08 16.69 16.56
N ARG A 284 10.40 15.57 16.36
CA ARG A 284 10.26 14.51 17.37
C ARG A 284 10.35 13.14 16.71
N GLY A 285 11.00 12.18 17.36
CA GLY A 285 10.94 10.79 16.97
C GLY A 285 10.53 9.88 18.13
N LEU A 286 9.56 9.02 17.89
CA LEU A 286 9.07 8.07 18.88
C LEU A 286 9.11 6.64 18.33
N ILE A 287 9.41 5.64 19.15
CA ILE A 287 9.32 4.21 18.78
C ILE A 287 8.32 3.48 19.67
N TYR A 288 7.39 2.77 19.05
CA TYR A 288 6.61 1.70 19.68
C TYR A 288 7.32 0.37 19.48
N TYR A 289 7.62 -0.33 20.57
CA TYR A 289 8.30 -1.62 20.49
C TYR A 289 7.70 -2.65 21.45
N GLY A 290 7.93 -3.93 21.17
CA GLY A 290 7.44 -5.03 21.99
C GLY A 290 6.91 -6.19 21.13
N PRO A 291 6.47 -7.30 21.74
CA PRO A 291 5.97 -8.47 21.03
C PRO A 291 4.88 -8.15 19.98
N PRO A 292 4.79 -8.94 18.90
CA PRO A 292 3.78 -8.77 17.87
C PRO A 292 2.37 -9.00 18.43
N GLY A 293 1.38 -8.30 17.88
CA GLY A 293 -0.03 -8.50 18.25
C GLY A 293 -0.50 -7.77 19.52
N ASN A 294 0.31 -6.91 20.13
CA ASN A 294 -0.03 -6.18 21.36
C ASN A 294 -0.43 -4.71 21.15
N GLY A 295 -0.93 -4.36 19.95
CA GLY A 295 -1.63 -3.08 19.76
C GLY A 295 -0.79 -1.88 19.28
N LYS A 296 0.46 -2.09 18.82
CA LYS A 296 1.30 -1.03 18.23
C LYS A 296 0.61 -0.34 17.03
N THR A 297 0.22 -1.11 16.01
CA THR A 297 -0.40 -0.59 14.77
C THR A 297 -1.76 0.07 15.02
N ILE A 298 -2.62 -0.51 15.87
CA ILE A 298 -3.92 0.12 16.18
C ILE A 298 -3.74 1.44 16.94
N SER A 299 -2.73 1.55 17.79
CA SER A 299 -2.40 2.80 18.50
C SER A 299 -1.87 3.88 17.53
N ILE A 300 -1.06 3.49 16.53
CA ILE A 300 -0.65 4.37 15.43
C ILE A 300 -1.90 4.87 14.69
N LYS A 301 -2.80 3.96 14.26
CA LYS A 301 -4.04 4.34 13.57
C LYS A 301 -4.94 5.25 14.41
N ALA A 302 -5.11 4.98 15.70
CA ALA A 302 -5.86 5.84 16.62
C ALA A 302 -5.24 7.25 16.71
N THR A 303 -3.91 7.32 16.74
CA THR A 303 -3.17 8.59 16.69
C THR A 303 -3.39 9.32 15.37
N MET A 304 -3.33 8.62 14.23
CA MET A 304 -3.59 9.19 12.91
C MET A 304 -4.99 9.81 12.84
N ASN A 305 -6.01 9.11 13.35
CA ASN A 305 -7.39 9.61 13.38
C ASN A 305 -7.53 10.85 14.28
N MET A 306 -6.90 10.83 15.45
CA MET A 306 -6.87 11.98 16.38
C MET A 306 -6.20 13.21 15.74
N LEU A 307 -5.07 13.03 15.06
CA LEU A 307 -4.32 14.10 14.41
C LEU A 307 -5.03 14.63 13.16
N TYR A 308 -5.70 13.75 12.40
CA TYR A 308 -6.54 14.15 11.27
C TYR A 308 -7.66 15.12 11.72
N GLY A 309 -8.29 14.87 12.86
CA GLY A 309 -9.28 15.77 13.45
C GLY A 309 -8.74 17.16 13.81
N ARG A 310 -7.41 17.35 13.82
CA ARG A 310 -6.71 18.62 14.04
C ARG A 310 -6.12 19.20 12.75
N GLY A 311 -6.41 18.61 11.59
CA GLY A 311 -5.86 19.04 10.30
C GLY A 311 -4.39 18.68 10.08
N ILE A 312 -3.83 17.75 10.86
CA ILE A 312 -2.43 17.32 10.70
C ILE A 312 -2.40 16.12 9.75
N PRO A 313 -1.77 16.25 8.56
CA PRO A 313 -1.70 15.17 7.59
C PRO A 313 -0.79 14.04 8.07
N THR A 314 -1.12 12.81 7.66
CA THR A 314 -0.27 11.64 7.86
C THR A 314 0.37 11.22 6.54
N LEU A 315 1.65 10.87 6.62
CA LEU A 315 2.42 10.21 5.58
C LEU A 315 2.78 8.80 6.06
N TYR A 316 2.26 7.78 5.40
CA TYR A 316 2.44 6.38 5.79
C TYR A 316 3.40 5.66 4.83
N VAL A 317 4.46 5.05 5.36
CA VAL A 317 5.46 4.34 4.52
C VAL A 317 5.28 2.84 4.68
N ARG A 318 5.06 2.12 3.57
CA ARG A 318 4.98 0.65 3.57
C ARG A 318 6.33 -0.01 3.35
N THR A 319 7.15 0.57 2.47
CA THR A 319 8.44 -0.01 2.08
C THR A 319 9.40 1.06 1.57
N LEU A 320 10.71 0.82 1.71
CA LEU A 320 11.74 1.60 1.02
C LEU A 320 12.11 1.01 -0.34
N VAL A 321 11.67 -0.21 -0.66
CA VAL A 321 12.03 -0.89 -1.91
C VAL A 321 11.41 -0.15 -3.09
N SER A 322 12.27 0.22 -4.04
CA SER A 322 11.87 0.84 -5.31
C SER A 322 12.85 0.46 -6.40
N TYR A 323 12.44 0.62 -7.66
CA TYR A 323 13.31 0.39 -8.82
C TYR A 323 14.53 1.35 -8.84
N MET A 324 14.41 2.51 -8.20
CA MET A 324 15.49 3.52 -8.08
C MET A 324 16.39 3.30 -6.87
N GLY A 325 16.08 2.32 -6.03
CA GLY A 325 16.81 1.99 -4.82
C GLY A 325 16.31 2.68 -3.55
N PRO A 326 16.60 2.10 -2.37
CA PRO A 326 16.14 2.57 -1.07
C PRO A 326 16.63 3.98 -0.68
N GLU A 327 17.82 4.42 -1.10
CA GLU A 327 18.32 5.78 -0.82
C GLU A 327 17.46 6.84 -1.52
N TYR A 328 17.06 6.59 -2.77
CA TYR A 328 16.11 7.46 -3.47
C TYR A 328 14.79 7.52 -2.72
N SER A 329 14.28 6.37 -2.26
CA SER A 329 13.03 6.30 -1.49
C SER A 329 13.09 7.13 -0.22
N ILE A 330 14.15 7.00 0.58
CA ILE A 330 14.33 7.80 1.80
C ILE A 330 14.31 9.30 1.47
N LYS A 331 15.02 9.71 0.40
CA LYS A 331 15.04 11.12 -0.03
C LYS A 331 13.66 11.63 -0.41
N GLN A 332 12.87 10.85 -1.14
CA GLN A 332 11.49 11.20 -1.50
C GLN A 332 10.58 11.26 -0.28
N ILE A 333 10.75 10.32 0.67
CA ILE A 333 9.93 10.26 1.87
C ILE A 333 10.12 11.50 2.74
N PHE A 334 11.38 11.83 3.07
CA PHE A 334 11.67 13.02 3.87
C PHE A 334 11.42 14.31 3.08
N GLY A 335 11.58 14.29 1.76
CA GLY A 335 11.16 15.39 0.87
C GLY A 335 9.68 15.73 1.05
N LYS A 336 8.81 14.72 0.95
CA LYS A 336 7.36 14.89 1.12
C LYS A 336 6.98 15.29 2.55
N ALA A 337 7.66 14.74 3.56
CA ALA A 337 7.46 15.13 4.96
C ALA A 337 7.76 16.62 5.20
N ARG A 338 8.81 17.16 4.57
CA ARG A 338 9.13 18.59 4.65
C ARG A 338 8.10 19.47 3.92
N GLU A 339 7.56 18.99 2.80
CA GLU A 339 6.49 19.68 2.06
C GLU A 339 5.17 19.74 2.86
N TYR A 340 4.85 18.68 3.63
CA TYR A 340 3.62 18.55 4.40
C TYR A 340 3.73 19.00 5.86
N ALA A 341 4.89 19.51 6.28
CA ALA A 341 5.09 19.94 7.65
C ALA A 341 4.11 21.07 8.05
N PRO A 342 3.45 21.00 9.23
CA PRO A 342 3.60 19.96 10.26
C PRO A 342 2.87 18.66 9.91
N CYS A 343 3.55 17.52 10.02
CA CYS A 343 3.00 16.22 9.64
C CYS A 343 3.39 15.09 10.58
N TYR A 344 2.63 13.99 10.51
CA TYR A 344 2.91 12.72 11.16
C TYR A 344 3.47 11.71 10.15
N LEU A 345 4.74 11.34 10.27
CA LEU A 345 5.41 10.38 9.39
C LEU A 345 5.48 9.01 10.06
N VAL A 346 4.80 8.03 9.47
CA VAL A 346 4.68 6.66 9.99
C VAL A 346 5.64 5.71 9.27
N LEU A 347 6.47 5.02 10.05
CA LEU A 347 7.40 3.99 9.61
C LEU A 347 7.15 2.71 10.44
N GLU A 348 6.31 1.80 9.96
CA GLU A 348 6.07 0.53 10.67
C GLU A 348 7.17 -0.50 10.40
N ASP A 349 7.40 -1.42 11.34
CA ASP A 349 8.40 -2.50 11.22
C ASP A 349 9.80 -2.01 10.77
N LEU A 350 10.35 -1.04 11.51
CA LEU A 350 11.65 -0.41 11.23
C LEU A 350 12.79 -1.43 11.03
N ASP A 351 12.76 -2.55 11.73
CA ASP A 351 13.72 -3.64 11.62
C ASP A 351 13.65 -4.36 10.27
N THR A 352 12.51 -4.30 9.60
CA THR A 352 12.31 -4.81 8.23
C THR A 352 12.56 -3.72 7.18
N ILE A 353 12.10 -2.50 7.44
CA ILE A 353 12.17 -1.40 6.48
C ILE A 353 13.61 -0.87 6.33
N ILE A 354 14.40 -0.80 7.39
CA ILE A 354 15.74 -0.20 7.37
C ILE A 354 16.82 -1.30 7.34
N SER A 355 17.32 -1.61 6.15
CA SER A 355 18.44 -2.53 5.98
C SER A 355 19.79 -1.89 6.37
N GLU A 356 20.80 -2.72 6.64
CA GLU A 356 22.12 -2.25 7.07
C GLU A 356 22.78 -1.30 6.06
N GLY A 357 22.63 -1.56 4.76
CA GLY A 357 23.26 -0.78 3.69
C GLY A 357 22.74 0.65 3.56
N VAL A 358 21.47 0.91 3.91
CA VAL A 358 20.83 2.24 3.77
C VAL A 358 20.67 3.01 5.07
N ARG A 359 21.03 2.37 6.19
CA ARG A 359 20.92 2.93 7.54
C ARG A 359 21.59 4.29 7.68
N SER A 360 22.82 4.44 7.19
CA SER A 360 23.56 5.71 7.28
C SER A 360 22.84 6.83 6.54
N TYR A 361 22.25 6.52 5.38
CA TYR A 361 21.46 7.46 4.60
C TYR A 361 20.17 7.88 5.31
N PHE A 362 19.44 6.91 5.87
CA PHE A 362 18.25 7.18 6.70
C PHE A 362 18.57 8.08 7.89
N LEU A 363 19.64 7.78 8.62
CA LEU A 363 20.08 8.56 9.77
C LEU A 363 20.48 9.99 9.39
N ASN A 364 21.12 10.18 8.22
CA ASN A 364 21.47 11.50 7.71
C ASN A 364 20.23 12.35 7.38
N GLU A 365 19.20 11.75 6.77
CA GLU A 365 17.94 12.45 6.49
C GLU A 365 17.16 12.75 7.78
N MET A 366 17.19 11.88 8.79
CA MET A 366 16.59 12.15 10.11
C MET A 366 17.30 13.25 10.91
N ASP A 367 18.63 13.23 10.91
CA ASP A 367 19.45 14.25 11.59
C ASP A 367 19.25 15.63 10.95
N GLY A 368 18.87 15.65 9.66
CA GLY A 368 18.40 16.85 8.99
C GLY A 368 19.53 17.78 8.58
N LEU A 369 20.33 17.37 7.57
CA LEU A 369 21.13 18.33 6.79
C LEU A 369 20.26 19.43 6.15
N LYS A 370 18.94 19.20 6.07
CA LYS A 370 17.87 20.14 5.74
C LYS A 370 16.94 20.28 6.96
N SER A 371 16.24 21.41 7.13
CA SER A 371 15.30 21.59 8.24
C SER A 371 14.16 20.56 8.16
N ASN A 372 14.00 19.78 9.23
CA ASN A 372 12.91 18.83 9.46
C ASN A 372 11.91 19.38 10.48
N ASP A 373 11.80 20.71 10.60
CA ASP A 373 10.86 21.35 11.52
C ASP A 373 9.41 20.98 11.18
N GLY A 374 8.61 20.71 12.21
CA GLY A 374 7.21 20.27 12.11
C GLY A 374 7.02 18.78 11.86
N ILE A 375 8.08 17.98 11.71
CA ILE A 375 7.96 16.55 11.43
C ILE A 375 7.97 15.75 12.75
N PHE A 376 6.88 15.03 13.00
CA PHE A 376 6.82 13.97 14.02
C PHE A 376 6.97 12.62 13.35
N ILE A 377 8.01 11.87 13.70
CA ILE A 377 8.28 10.53 13.16
C ILE A 377 7.85 9.48 14.20
N ILE A 378 6.95 8.58 13.82
CA ILE A 378 6.64 7.38 14.60
C ILE A 378 7.23 6.15 13.92
N GLY A 379 7.99 5.37 14.69
CA GLY A 379 8.48 4.06 14.32
C GLY A 379 7.73 2.95 15.07
N SER A 380 7.52 1.80 14.44
CA SER A 380 7.20 0.56 15.18
C SER A 380 8.25 -0.51 14.92
N THR A 381 8.47 -1.41 15.89
CA THR A 381 9.30 -2.61 15.70
C THR A 381 8.90 -3.72 16.66
N ASN A 382 9.12 -4.97 16.28
CA ASN A 382 8.98 -6.10 17.21
C ASN A 382 10.27 -6.35 18.02
N HIS A 383 11.42 -5.90 17.51
CA HIS A 383 12.74 -6.23 18.06
C HIS A 383 13.61 -4.98 18.17
N LEU A 384 13.44 -4.24 19.28
CA LEU A 384 14.22 -3.02 19.53
C LEU A 384 15.73 -3.30 19.58
N ASP A 385 16.12 -4.49 20.02
CA ASP A 385 17.50 -4.98 20.10
C ASP A 385 18.14 -5.24 18.72
N ARG A 386 17.32 -5.51 17.69
CA ARG A 386 17.79 -5.66 16.30
C ARG A 386 17.99 -4.32 15.59
N LEU A 387 17.46 -3.23 16.15
CA LEU A 387 17.68 -1.91 15.58
C LEU A 387 19.09 -1.41 15.86
N ASP A 388 19.62 -0.65 14.90
CA ASP A 388 20.91 0.02 15.05
C ASP A 388 20.98 0.87 16.33
N PRO A 389 22.08 0.82 17.10
CA PRO A 389 22.27 1.69 18.25
C PRO A 389 22.17 3.18 17.92
N GLY A 390 22.51 3.61 16.71
CA GLY A 390 22.32 4.98 16.25
C GLY A 390 20.85 5.36 16.06
N ILE A 391 19.97 4.42 15.72
CA ILE A 391 18.52 4.62 15.67
C ILE A 391 17.93 4.57 17.08
N ALA A 392 18.27 3.51 17.83
CA ALA A 392 17.64 3.22 19.11
C ALA A 392 18.22 4.03 20.28
N LYS A 393 19.51 4.34 20.32
CA LYS A 393 20.15 4.88 21.55
C LYS A 393 20.55 6.35 21.44
N ARG A 394 20.62 6.93 20.24
CA ARG A 394 21.12 8.30 20.06
C ARG A 394 20.02 9.34 20.32
N PRO A 395 20.24 10.32 21.22
CA PRO A 395 19.31 11.42 21.45
C PRO A 395 19.05 12.24 20.18
N SER A 396 17.90 12.95 20.13
CA SER A 396 17.45 13.80 19.00
C SER A 396 16.98 13.05 17.74
N ARG A 397 17.03 11.71 17.74
CA ARG A 397 16.45 10.85 16.71
C ARG A 397 15.13 10.28 17.20
N PHE A 398 15.14 9.06 17.73
CA PHE A 398 14.02 8.47 18.46
C PHE A 398 14.23 8.66 19.96
N ASP A 399 13.92 9.87 20.42
CA ASP A 399 14.16 10.33 21.79
C ASP A 399 13.19 9.69 22.80
N ARG A 400 12.03 9.21 22.36
CA ARG A 400 11.06 8.49 23.21
C ARG A 400 10.76 7.09 22.71
N LYS A 401 10.50 6.18 23.65
CA LYS A 401 10.19 4.78 23.38
C LYS A 401 9.11 4.29 24.32
N TYR A 402 8.17 3.53 23.78
CA TYR A 402 7.07 2.95 24.53
C TYR A 402 7.05 1.44 24.29
N LEU A 403 7.15 0.69 25.38
CA LEU A 403 7.05 -0.76 25.38
C LEU A 403 5.56 -1.14 25.37
N PHE A 404 5.19 -2.00 24.44
CA PHE A 404 3.90 -2.67 24.34
C PHE A 404 4.12 -4.14 24.75
N PRO A 405 4.04 -4.46 26.06
CA PRO A 405 4.25 -5.82 26.55
C PRO A 405 3.05 -6.70 26.20
N ASP A 406 3.15 -8.00 26.51
CA ASP A 406 1.99 -8.87 26.54
C ASP A 406 0.98 -8.39 27.61
N PRO A 407 -0.33 -8.58 27.38
CA PRO A 407 -1.36 -8.04 28.24
C PRO A 407 -1.35 -8.67 29.63
N ASN A 408 -1.48 -7.82 30.65
CA ASN A 408 -1.72 -8.27 32.02
C ASN A 408 -3.14 -8.85 32.18
N LEU A 409 -3.46 -9.41 33.35
CA LEU A 409 -4.76 -10.04 33.59
C LEU A 409 -5.93 -9.07 33.36
N GLU A 410 -5.86 -7.84 33.86
CA GLU A 410 -6.91 -6.82 33.71
C GLU A 410 -7.17 -6.48 32.23
N GLN A 411 -6.10 -6.34 31.45
CA GLN A 411 -6.17 -6.09 30.01
C GLN A 411 -6.77 -7.29 29.25
N ARG A 412 -6.44 -8.53 29.65
CA ARG A 412 -7.05 -9.74 29.07
C ARG A 412 -8.55 -9.83 29.39
N VAL A 413 -8.96 -9.48 30.60
CA VAL A 413 -10.39 -9.38 30.98
C VAL A 413 -11.09 -8.32 30.14
N ALA A 414 -10.51 -7.12 30.00
CA ALA A 414 -11.05 -6.06 29.16
C ALA A 414 -11.20 -6.50 27.69
N TYR A 415 -10.22 -7.26 27.17
CA TYR A 415 -10.28 -7.83 25.82
C TYR A 415 -11.38 -8.89 25.67
N CYS A 416 -11.62 -9.69 26.71
CA CYS A 416 -12.76 -10.62 26.73
C CYS A 416 -14.10 -9.87 26.72
N HIS A 417 -14.25 -8.78 27.48
CA HIS A 417 -15.45 -7.94 27.42
C HIS A 417 -15.65 -7.29 26.05
N PHE A 418 -14.57 -6.94 25.34
CA PHE A 418 -14.67 -6.50 23.95
C PHE A 418 -15.31 -7.59 23.06
N TRP A 419 -14.86 -8.85 23.18
CA TRP A 419 -15.45 -9.98 22.45
C TRP A 419 -16.89 -10.26 22.87
N GLN A 420 -17.19 -10.17 24.16
CA GLN A 420 -18.55 -10.30 24.68
C GLN A 420 -19.49 -9.27 24.04
N LYS A 421 -19.09 -7.99 23.97
CA LYS A 421 -19.84 -6.93 23.30
C LYS A 421 -20.03 -7.23 21.81
N LYS A 422 -18.98 -7.71 21.13
CA LYS A 422 -19.00 -8.07 19.71
C LYS A 422 -19.96 -9.23 19.41
N LEU A 423 -20.09 -10.18 20.33
CA LEU A 423 -20.95 -11.36 20.19
C LEU A 423 -22.34 -11.17 20.78
N ARG A 424 -22.64 -10.03 21.42
CA ARG A 424 -23.91 -9.77 22.12
C ARG A 424 -25.17 -9.99 21.25
N SER A 425 -25.08 -9.77 19.94
CA SER A 425 -26.20 -10.00 19.02
C SER A 425 -26.36 -11.46 18.56
N ASN A 426 -25.39 -12.32 18.86
CA ASN A 426 -25.44 -13.73 18.52
C ASN A 426 -26.22 -14.49 19.60
N LYS A 427 -27.41 -15.01 19.24
CA LYS A 427 -28.30 -15.71 20.18
C LYS A 427 -27.88 -17.16 20.44
N ASP A 428 -27.00 -17.71 19.61
CA ASP A 428 -26.58 -19.12 19.69
C ASP A 428 -25.37 -19.30 20.62
N ILE A 429 -24.81 -18.19 21.12
CA ILE A 429 -23.59 -18.18 21.94
C ILE A 429 -23.85 -17.47 23.26
N GLU A 430 -23.85 -18.22 24.34
CA GLU A 430 -23.92 -17.68 25.69
C GLU A 430 -22.53 -17.23 26.15
N PHE A 431 -22.41 -15.96 26.55
CA PHE A 431 -21.15 -15.36 27.01
C PHE A 431 -21.37 -14.48 28.26
N PRO A 432 -21.50 -15.10 29.45
CA PRO A 432 -21.70 -14.37 30.71
C PRO A 432 -20.39 -13.71 31.20
N ASP A 433 -20.50 -12.70 32.07
CA ASP A 433 -19.33 -11.94 32.56
C ASP A 433 -18.26 -12.83 33.19
N LYS A 434 -18.66 -13.83 33.97
CA LYS A 434 -17.75 -14.81 34.60
C LYS A 434 -16.87 -15.59 33.60
N LEU A 435 -17.30 -15.72 32.34
CA LEU A 435 -16.50 -16.34 31.30
C LEU A 435 -15.31 -15.46 30.89
N CYS A 436 -15.43 -14.13 31.00
CA CYS A 436 -14.33 -13.21 30.72
C CYS A 436 -13.16 -13.44 31.68
N ASP A 437 -13.45 -13.53 32.98
CA ASP A 437 -12.43 -13.81 34.01
C ASP A 437 -11.79 -15.19 33.81
N ALA A 438 -12.62 -16.21 33.51
CA ALA A 438 -12.14 -17.57 33.29
C ALA A 438 -11.20 -17.67 32.07
N VAL A 439 -11.57 -17.06 30.93
CA VAL A 439 -10.73 -17.03 29.72
C VAL A 439 -9.45 -16.23 29.97
N ALA A 440 -9.55 -15.07 30.61
CA ALA A 440 -8.38 -14.25 30.96
C ALA A 440 -7.40 -14.98 31.91
N GLY A 441 -7.93 -15.84 32.80
CA GLY A 441 -7.15 -16.65 33.72
C GLY A 441 -6.30 -17.73 33.04
N ILE A 442 -6.79 -18.35 31.97
CA ILE A 442 -6.07 -19.42 31.25
C ILE A 442 -5.22 -18.94 30.05
N THR A 443 -5.30 -17.64 29.72
CA THR A 443 -4.56 -17.01 28.60
C THR A 443 -3.29 -16.27 29.06
N ASP A 444 -2.70 -16.70 30.18
CA ASP A 444 -1.43 -16.13 30.63
C ASP A 444 -0.32 -16.27 29.57
N LYS A 445 0.43 -15.17 29.35
CA LYS A 445 1.46 -14.99 28.31
C LYS A 445 0.95 -14.93 26.86
N PHE A 446 -0.36 -14.91 26.62
CA PHE A 446 -0.87 -14.71 25.27
C PHE A 446 -0.88 -13.23 24.92
N SER A 447 -0.45 -12.88 23.71
CA SER A 447 -0.72 -11.57 23.13
C SER A 447 -2.20 -11.43 22.78
N PHE A 448 -2.70 -10.21 22.55
CA PHE A 448 -4.09 -10.02 22.10
C PHE A 448 -4.38 -10.76 20.78
N ALA A 449 -3.38 -10.92 19.90
CA ALA A 449 -3.53 -11.68 18.67
C ALA A 449 -3.75 -13.18 18.92
N TYR A 450 -3.06 -13.79 19.89
CA TYR A 450 -3.31 -15.19 20.27
C TYR A 450 -4.69 -15.37 20.92
N ILE A 451 -5.11 -14.43 21.77
CA ILE A 451 -6.47 -14.47 22.36
C ILE A 451 -7.53 -14.33 21.26
N GLN A 452 -7.33 -13.43 20.29
CA GLN A 452 -8.18 -13.31 19.11
C GLN A 452 -8.29 -14.62 18.34
N GLU A 453 -7.16 -15.28 18.08
CA GLU A 453 -7.15 -16.57 17.35
C GLU A 453 -7.93 -17.63 18.12
N ALA A 454 -7.74 -17.72 19.45
CA ALA A 454 -8.51 -18.64 20.29
C ALA A 454 -10.03 -18.43 20.16
N PHE A 455 -10.49 -17.16 20.21
CA PHE A 455 -11.91 -16.84 20.00
C PHE A 455 -12.36 -17.22 18.58
N VAL A 456 -11.62 -16.83 17.54
CA VAL A 456 -12.00 -17.10 16.15
C VAL A 456 -12.08 -18.61 15.89
N ALA A 457 -11.07 -19.37 16.29
CA ALA A 457 -11.03 -20.81 16.14
C ALA A 457 -12.19 -21.50 16.87
N ALA A 458 -12.48 -21.08 18.10
CA ALA A 458 -13.59 -21.64 18.88
C ALA A 458 -14.94 -21.37 18.23
N LEU A 459 -15.19 -20.14 17.79
CA LEU A 459 -16.44 -19.75 17.11
C LEU A 459 -16.64 -20.51 15.80
N LEU A 460 -15.58 -20.72 15.02
CA LEU A 460 -15.65 -21.50 13.78
C LEU A 460 -15.89 -22.99 14.04
N ALA A 461 -15.32 -23.54 15.11
CA ALA A 461 -15.57 -24.93 15.52
C ALA A 461 -17.04 -25.13 15.93
N ILE A 462 -17.61 -24.18 16.69
CA ILE A 462 -19.02 -24.18 17.08
C ILE A 462 -19.93 -24.12 15.85
N ALA A 463 -19.66 -23.21 14.91
CA ALA A 463 -20.45 -23.09 13.67
C ALA A 463 -20.44 -24.36 12.81
N ARG A 464 -19.31 -25.08 12.76
CA ARG A 464 -19.23 -26.36 12.02
C ARG A 464 -20.07 -27.45 12.68
N GLN A 465 -20.16 -27.47 14.01
CA GLN A 465 -20.96 -28.44 14.75
C GLN A 465 -22.47 -28.19 14.58
N SER A 466 -22.89 -26.92 14.52
CA SER A 466 -24.30 -26.58 14.24
C SER A 466 -24.73 -26.99 12.82
N ASP A 467 -23.91 -26.75 11.81
CA ASP A 467 -24.22 -27.10 10.40
C ASP A 467 -24.24 -28.63 10.14
N GLY A 468 -23.45 -29.38 10.91
CA GLY A 468 -23.43 -30.85 10.88
C GLY A 468 -24.70 -31.51 11.42
N SER A 469 -25.47 -30.78 12.25
CA SER A 469 -26.75 -31.27 12.80
C SER A 469 -27.94 -31.10 11.85
N SER A 470 -27.84 -30.22 10.84
CA SER A 470 -28.90 -29.94 9.86
C SER A 470 -28.72 -30.61 8.49
N SER A 471 -27.61 -31.32 8.25
CA SER A 471 -27.40 -32.04 6.98
C SER A 471 -26.96 -33.49 7.24
N GLY A 472 -27.95 -34.39 7.24
CA GLY A 472 -27.73 -35.83 7.27
C GLY A 472 -27.00 -36.30 6.01
N LYS A 473 -25.66 -36.26 6.05
CA LYS A 473 -24.74 -37.09 5.26
C LYS A 473 -23.35 -37.01 5.88
N LYS A 474 -22.98 -38.07 6.61
CA LYS A 474 -21.59 -38.37 6.98
C LYS A 474 -20.70 -38.24 5.74
N ARG A 475 -19.86 -37.20 5.70
CA ARG A 475 -18.66 -37.17 4.87
C ARG A 475 -17.49 -37.51 5.77
N GLU A 476 -17.08 -38.77 5.71
CA GLU A 476 -15.71 -39.15 6.07
C GLU A 476 -14.76 -38.54 5.04
N SER A 477 -13.92 -37.60 5.46
CA SER A 477 -12.61 -37.42 4.84
C SER A 477 -11.63 -36.68 5.76
N ALA A 478 -10.70 -37.47 6.31
CA ALA A 478 -9.27 -37.21 6.44
C ALA A 478 -8.78 -35.98 7.25
N ARG A 479 -8.67 -36.18 8.58
CA ARG A 479 -7.39 -36.07 9.30
C ARG A 479 -7.32 -37.19 10.37
N PRO A 480 -6.30 -38.07 10.36
CA PRO A 480 -6.16 -39.13 11.36
C PRO A 480 -5.35 -38.67 12.58
N ALA A 481 -5.73 -39.22 13.73
CA ALA A 481 -4.92 -39.43 14.93
C ALA A 481 -4.41 -38.18 15.68
N LEU A 482 -5.26 -37.64 16.56
CA LEU A 482 -4.88 -36.96 17.82
C LEU A 482 -6.09 -36.81 18.76
N THR A 483 -7.31 -37.08 18.28
CA THR A 483 -8.58 -36.89 19.00
C THR A 483 -9.15 -38.12 19.71
N GLU A 484 -8.48 -39.29 19.66
CA GLU A 484 -8.97 -40.52 20.32
C GLU A 484 -8.15 -40.95 21.55
N GLN A 485 -7.30 -40.08 22.11
CA GLN A 485 -6.48 -40.39 23.29
C GLN A 485 -6.54 -39.35 24.42
N LEU A 486 -7.55 -38.48 24.42
CA LEU A 486 -7.81 -37.59 25.56
C LEU A 486 -8.95 -38.20 26.38
N ASP A 487 -8.65 -39.33 27.02
CA ASP A 487 -9.51 -39.97 28.02
C ASP A 487 -9.72 -39.06 29.24
N ASP A 488 -10.82 -39.32 29.96
CA ASP A 488 -11.43 -38.63 31.11
C ASP A 488 -10.51 -38.24 32.31
N ASP A 489 -9.20 -38.38 32.21
CA ASP A 489 -8.20 -38.02 33.22
C ASP A 489 -7.71 -36.55 33.12
N TRP A 490 -8.13 -35.82 32.09
CA TRP A 490 -7.68 -34.45 31.77
C TRP A 490 -8.51 -33.31 32.39
N LEU A 491 -9.59 -33.63 33.11
CA LEU A 491 -10.42 -32.65 33.81
C LEU A 491 -9.78 -32.11 35.11
N GLY A 492 -8.63 -32.63 35.53
CA GLY A 492 -8.07 -32.42 36.87
C GLY A 492 -6.97 -31.38 37.06
N VAL A 493 -6.41 -30.76 36.01
CA VAL A 493 -5.13 -29.99 36.17
C VAL A 493 -5.24 -28.48 35.94
N VAL A 494 -6.44 -27.95 35.65
CA VAL A 494 -6.69 -26.48 35.72
C VAL A 494 -8.07 -26.23 36.34
N ASP A 495 -8.25 -26.66 37.59
CA ASP A 495 -9.43 -26.36 38.40
C ASP A 495 -9.22 -25.10 39.24
N ALA A 496 -8.87 -23.99 38.60
CA ALA A 496 -8.80 -22.69 39.26
C ALA A 496 -10.15 -21.96 39.26
N SER A 497 -11.21 -22.53 38.67
CA SER A 497 -12.54 -21.90 38.65
C SER A 497 -13.62 -22.67 39.38
N GLY A 498 -13.51 -23.98 39.65
CA GLY A 498 -14.47 -24.73 40.51
C GLY A 498 -15.95 -24.65 40.12
N ASP A 499 -16.28 -23.99 39.00
CA ASP A 499 -17.63 -23.58 38.66
C ASP A 499 -18.18 -24.54 37.61
N GLU A 500 -18.88 -25.57 38.09
CA GLU A 500 -19.63 -26.56 37.29
C GLU A 500 -20.51 -25.90 36.20
N ASP A 501 -20.93 -24.65 36.40
CA ASP A 501 -21.75 -23.94 35.44
C ASP A 501 -20.96 -23.44 34.21
N LEU A 502 -19.66 -23.19 34.32
CA LEU A 502 -18.83 -22.84 33.16
C LEU A 502 -18.69 -24.01 32.19
N LYS A 503 -18.62 -25.25 32.70
CA LYS A 503 -18.51 -26.48 31.87
C LYS A 503 -19.73 -26.70 30.97
N LYS A 504 -20.88 -26.07 31.28
CA LYS A 504 -22.10 -26.13 30.47
C LYS A 504 -22.06 -25.17 29.27
N LEU A 505 -21.19 -24.17 29.30
CA LEU A 505 -21.06 -23.17 28.23
C LEU A 505 -20.27 -23.74 27.06
N VAL A 506 -20.92 -23.88 25.91
CA VAL A 506 -20.30 -24.40 24.67
C VAL A 506 -19.05 -23.60 24.30
N LEU A 507 -19.10 -22.27 24.43
CA LEU A 507 -17.97 -21.39 24.14
C LEU A 507 -16.78 -21.65 25.07
N TRP A 508 -17.01 -21.91 26.36
CA TRP A 508 -15.94 -22.20 27.32
C TRP A 508 -15.22 -23.50 26.99
N VAL A 509 -15.98 -24.57 26.72
CA VAL A 509 -15.43 -25.88 26.39
C VAL A 509 -14.55 -25.79 25.14
N GLU A 510 -15.02 -25.08 24.12
CA GLU A 510 -14.30 -25.01 22.86
C GLU A 510 -13.09 -24.06 22.94
N ILE A 511 -13.23 -22.89 23.57
CA ILE A 511 -12.10 -21.95 23.69
C ILE A 511 -10.95 -22.54 24.52
N LYS A 512 -11.25 -23.31 25.57
CA LYS A 512 -10.22 -24.00 26.38
C LYS A 512 -9.38 -24.95 25.51
N LYS A 513 -10.02 -25.75 24.66
CA LYS A 513 -9.32 -26.65 23.72
C LYS A 513 -8.42 -25.87 22.76
N GLN A 514 -8.93 -24.76 22.20
CA GLN A 514 -8.15 -23.95 21.26
C GLN A 514 -6.95 -23.27 21.95
N ILE A 515 -7.10 -22.85 23.20
CA ILE A 515 -6.00 -22.28 24.00
C ILE A 515 -4.91 -23.33 24.27
N GLU A 516 -5.29 -24.57 24.59
CA GLU A 516 -4.33 -25.67 24.78
C GLU A 516 -3.53 -25.95 23.50
N ILE A 517 -4.21 -26.04 22.35
CA ILE A 517 -3.56 -26.22 21.03
C ILE A 517 -2.58 -25.08 20.71
N LEU A 518 -2.98 -23.83 20.95
CA LEU A 518 -2.11 -22.67 20.71
C LEU A 518 -0.91 -22.67 21.64
N ARG A 519 -1.08 -23.07 22.91
CA ARG A 519 0.00 -23.15 23.89
C ARG A 519 1.02 -24.23 23.52
N GLU A 520 0.58 -25.41 23.07
CA GLU A 520 1.48 -26.45 22.55
C GLU A 520 2.31 -25.94 21.35
N GLY A 521 1.69 -25.19 20.44
CA GLY A 521 2.38 -24.58 19.30
C GLY A 521 3.45 -23.56 19.73
N MET A 522 3.14 -22.71 20.71
CA MET A 522 4.09 -21.73 21.26
C MET A 522 5.31 -22.41 21.92
N GLU A 523 5.09 -23.49 22.66
CA GLU A 523 6.17 -24.25 23.31
C GLU A 523 7.10 -24.91 22.28
N GLN A 524 6.55 -25.42 21.18
CA GLN A 524 7.34 -25.99 20.08
C GLN A 524 8.18 -24.94 19.35
N GLU A 525 7.64 -23.75 19.06
CA GLU A 525 8.37 -22.63 18.45
C GLU A 525 9.51 -22.12 19.35
N THR A 526 9.25 -22.05 20.66
CA THR A 526 10.27 -21.65 21.65
C THR A 526 11.39 -22.68 21.71
N ALA A 527 11.07 -23.98 21.58
CA ALA A 527 12.06 -25.06 21.56
C ALA A 527 12.86 -25.15 20.25
N THR A 528 12.39 -24.57 19.15
CA THR A 528 13.10 -24.55 17.86
C THR A 528 13.92 -23.27 17.62
N SER A 529 13.68 -22.22 18.42
CA SER A 529 14.35 -20.93 18.33
C SER A 529 15.44 -20.71 19.40
N ALA A 530 15.51 -21.59 20.41
CA ALA A 530 16.60 -21.72 21.37
C ALA A 530 17.68 -22.68 20.84
#